data_AF-A0A0A7V2N2-F1
#
_entry.id   AF-A0A0A7V2N2-F1
#
_cell.length_a   1.000
_cell.length_b   1.000
_cell.length_c   1.000
_cell.angle_alpha   90.00
_cell.angle_beta   90.00
_cell.angle_gamma   90.00
#
_symmetry.space_group_name_H-M   'P 1'
#
loop_
_entity.id
_entity.type
_entity.pdbx_description
1 polymer ?
#
loop_
_entity_poly.entity_id
_entity_poly.type
_entity_poly.pdbx_seq_one_letter_code
_entity_poly.pdbx_strand_id
1 'polypeptide(L)'
;MQLLGKLIIKSKTKIIKFLNEENTGRISSIDEQGFPQIIPMNFVFLNDSVYMHSHIRGEKIENIKRNSKVGFEVDRNLEFLPSYFSDPEDASLADTLYISVVIKGEALLVENNEEKVLALNGLMKKYQPEGRYKPMDKDMDVLDATAVIKIIPKEMNGKYKIGQNMSKEEKIDLANKIKDRNSKTSRETLAIMGFVIQDDELVMKEDVEW
;
A
#
# COMPACT_ATOMS: atom_id res chain seq x y z
N MET A 1 13.83 4.71 3.48
CA MET A 1 14.29 3.41 2.92
C MET A 1 15.43 3.76 1.99
N GLN A 2 16.65 3.25 2.19
CA GLN A 2 17.76 3.54 1.26
C GLN A 2 17.60 2.58 0.07
N LEU A 3 16.75 2.94 -0.87
CA LEU A 3 16.48 2.12 -2.06
C LEU A 3 17.62 2.27 -3.06
N LEU A 4 18.10 1.15 -3.59
CA LEU A 4 19.07 1.12 -4.68
C LEU A 4 18.33 1.14 -6.04
N GLY A 5 18.52 2.20 -6.82
CA GLY A 5 18.35 2.20 -8.28
C GLY A 5 16.92 2.00 -8.84
N LYS A 6 16.79 1.09 -9.82
CA LYS A 6 15.66 0.92 -10.76
C LYS A 6 14.34 0.44 -10.15
N LEU A 7 14.31 0.03 -8.88
CA LEU A 7 13.11 -0.52 -8.23
C LEU A 7 12.16 0.56 -7.68
N ILE A 8 12.57 1.83 -7.72
CA ILE A 8 11.87 2.95 -7.08
C ILE A 8 10.72 3.43 -7.97
N ILE A 9 9.53 3.58 -7.39
CA ILE A 9 8.42 4.29 -8.05
C ILE A 9 8.75 5.79 -8.07
N LYS A 10 9.21 6.30 -9.21
CA LYS A 10 9.58 7.73 -9.34
C LYS A 10 8.36 8.66 -9.41
N SER A 11 7.22 8.14 -9.87
CA SER A 11 6.00 8.93 -10.04
C SER A 11 5.19 8.99 -8.74
N LYS A 12 5.08 10.19 -8.16
CA LYS A 12 4.19 10.47 -7.01
C LYS A 12 2.75 10.07 -7.32
N THR A 13 2.28 10.30 -8.55
CA THR A 13 0.94 9.91 -8.98
C THR A 13 0.73 8.39 -8.97
N LYS A 14 1.73 7.60 -9.39
CA LYS A 14 1.67 6.12 -9.31
C LYS A 14 1.62 5.65 -7.85
N ILE A 15 2.39 6.27 -6.96
CA ILE A 15 2.35 5.98 -5.51
C ILE A 15 0.96 6.27 -4.94
N ILE A 16 0.39 7.45 -5.23
CA ILE A 16 -0.94 7.83 -4.74
C ILE A 16 -2.02 6.90 -5.30
N LYS A 17 -1.92 6.52 -6.58
CA LYS A 17 -2.83 5.55 -7.20
C LYS A 17 -2.80 4.23 -6.42
N PHE A 18 -1.60 3.69 -6.16
CA PHE A 18 -1.45 2.46 -5.38
C PHE A 18 -2.04 2.58 -3.96
N LEU A 19 -1.75 3.66 -3.23
CA LEU A 19 -2.34 3.90 -1.91
C LEU A 19 -3.88 3.96 -1.91
N ASN A 20 -4.49 4.37 -3.02
CA ASN A 20 -5.95 4.41 -3.15
C ASN A 20 -6.57 3.06 -3.49
N GLU A 21 -5.80 2.15 -4.11
CA GLU A 21 -6.24 0.78 -4.42
C GLU A 21 -6.16 -0.15 -3.20
N GLU A 22 -5.27 0.15 -2.25
CA GLU A 22 -5.06 -0.72 -1.09
C GLU A 22 -5.98 -0.42 0.09
N ASN A 23 -6.52 -1.48 0.70
CA ASN A 23 -7.48 -1.34 1.78
C ASN A 23 -6.84 -1.19 3.17
N THR A 24 -5.68 -1.79 3.41
CA THR A 24 -5.09 -1.83 4.75
C THR A 24 -3.68 -1.27 4.70
N GLY A 25 -3.37 -0.37 5.61
CA GLY A 25 -2.01 0.09 5.86
C GLY A 25 -1.60 -0.20 7.29
N ARG A 26 -0.29 -0.29 7.54
CA ARG A 26 0.29 -0.58 8.85
C ARG A 26 0.97 0.66 9.37
N ILE A 27 0.47 1.21 10.48
CA ILE A 27 1.15 2.30 11.19
C ILE A 27 2.08 1.69 12.24
N SER A 28 3.32 2.17 12.28
CA SER A 28 4.30 1.90 13.32
C SER A 28 4.45 3.13 14.19
N SER A 29 4.18 3.02 15.49
CA SER A 29 4.47 4.03 16.52
C SER A 29 5.52 3.49 17.51
N ILE A 30 6.09 4.35 18.35
CA ILE A 30 7.11 3.94 19.34
C ILE A 30 6.52 4.05 20.74
N ASP A 31 6.56 2.93 21.48
CA ASP A 31 6.08 2.89 22.86
C ASP A 31 7.02 3.64 23.83
N GLU A 32 6.71 3.62 25.12
CA GLU A 32 7.49 4.33 26.14
C GLU A 32 8.85 3.68 26.38
N GLN A 33 8.94 2.37 26.16
CA GLN A 33 10.14 1.55 26.33
C GLN A 33 11.02 1.55 25.07
N GLY A 34 10.56 2.17 23.98
CA GLY A 34 11.27 2.28 22.72
C GLY A 34 10.97 1.14 21.73
N PHE A 35 10.02 0.26 22.00
CA PHE A 35 9.60 -0.77 21.04
C PHE A 35 8.66 -0.21 19.97
N PRO A 36 8.78 -0.69 18.73
CA PRO A 36 7.83 -0.36 17.68
C PRO A 36 6.53 -1.15 17.86
N GLN A 37 5.41 -0.45 17.98
CA GLN A 37 4.07 -1.03 17.87
C GLN A 37 3.55 -0.87 16.44
N ILE A 38 3.20 -1.98 15.79
CA ILE A 38 2.70 -2.01 14.41
C ILE A 38 1.23 -2.46 14.39
N ILE A 39 0.34 -1.65 13.81
CA ILE A 39 -1.10 -1.94 13.78
C ILE A 39 -1.63 -1.81 12.34
N PRO A 40 -2.29 -2.84 11.78
CA PRO A 40 -3.01 -2.73 10.52
C PRO A 40 -4.31 -1.97 10.70
N MET A 41 -4.59 -1.00 9.83
CA MET A 41 -5.83 -0.23 9.89
C MET A 41 -6.28 0.21 8.48
N ASN A 42 -7.57 0.49 8.36
CA ASN A 42 -8.12 1.19 7.21
C ASN A 42 -7.59 2.63 7.17
N PHE A 43 -7.33 3.12 5.97
CA PHE A 43 -6.75 4.43 5.73
C PHE A 43 -7.26 5.06 4.43
N VAL A 44 -7.18 6.37 4.33
CA VAL A 44 -7.37 7.11 3.09
C VAL A 44 -6.21 8.09 2.90
N PHE A 45 -5.74 8.27 1.67
CA PHE A 45 -4.74 9.29 1.34
C PHE A 45 -5.43 10.51 0.73
N LEU A 46 -5.47 11.63 1.46
CA LEU A 46 -6.13 12.87 1.04
C LEU A 46 -5.22 14.05 1.40
N ASN A 47 -5.25 15.12 0.60
CA ASN A 47 -4.51 16.35 0.87
C ASN A 47 -3.04 16.08 1.28
N ASP A 48 -2.37 15.23 0.51
CA ASP A 48 -0.98 14.79 0.74
C ASP A 48 -0.70 14.16 2.12
N SER A 49 -1.72 13.63 2.79
CA SER A 49 -1.62 13.01 4.11
C SER A 49 -2.36 11.67 4.16
N VAL A 50 -1.91 10.78 5.04
CA VAL A 50 -2.66 9.55 5.38
C VAL A 50 -3.58 9.87 6.55
N TYR A 51 -4.85 9.52 6.42
CA TYR A 51 -5.83 9.60 7.50
C TYR A 51 -6.34 8.22 7.90
N MET A 52 -6.51 8.02 9.19
CA MET A 52 -6.95 6.75 9.79
C MET A 52 -7.93 7.07 10.93
N HIS A 53 -8.97 6.27 11.09
CA HIS A 53 -9.89 6.40 12.23
C HIS A 53 -9.48 5.45 13.36
N SER A 54 -9.80 5.80 14.59
CA SER A 54 -9.63 4.90 15.72
C SER A 54 -10.44 5.29 16.94
N HIS A 55 -10.45 4.40 17.93
CA HIS A 55 -10.92 4.75 19.27
C HIS A 55 -10.01 5.83 19.89
N ILE A 56 -10.61 6.72 20.70
CA ILE A 56 -9.94 7.86 21.37
C ILE A 56 -8.89 7.46 22.41
N ARG A 57 -8.88 6.19 22.81
CA ARG A 57 -7.92 5.60 23.75
C ARG A 57 -7.25 4.39 23.12
N GLY A 58 -6.01 4.15 23.51
CA GLY A 58 -5.23 2.98 23.14
C GLY A 58 -3.75 3.32 23.11
N GLU A 59 -2.91 2.30 23.20
CA GLU A 59 -1.45 2.45 23.26
C GLU A 59 -0.92 3.31 22.11
N LYS A 60 -1.34 3.08 20.86
CA LYS A 60 -0.93 3.90 19.70
C LYS A 60 -1.23 5.40 19.90
N ILE A 61 -2.32 5.75 20.59
CA ILE A 61 -2.73 7.15 20.80
C ILE A 61 -1.75 7.80 21.77
N GLU A 62 -1.43 7.10 22.86
CA GLU A 62 -0.45 7.55 23.83
C GLU A 62 0.97 7.59 23.22
N ASN A 63 1.29 6.64 22.34
CA ASN A 63 2.54 6.64 21.58
C ASN A 63 2.68 7.87 20.69
N ILE A 64 1.65 8.19 19.91
CA ILE A 64 1.64 9.38 19.03
C ILE A 64 1.72 10.68 19.82
N LYS A 65 1.02 10.79 20.96
CA LYS A 65 1.08 11.97 21.84
C LYS A 65 2.48 12.21 22.38
N ARG A 66 3.20 11.14 22.76
CA ARG A 66 4.57 11.22 23.29
C ARG A 66 5.60 11.42 22.19
N ASN A 67 5.43 10.77 21.04
CA ASN A 67 6.35 10.82 19.92
C ASN A 67 5.57 10.77 18.60
N SER A 68 5.54 11.90 17.90
CA SER A 68 4.84 12.01 16.62
C SER A 68 5.50 11.22 15.48
N LYS A 69 6.76 10.79 15.61
CA LYS A 69 7.44 10.08 14.52
C LYS A 69 6.85 8.69 14.34
N VAL A 70 6.31 8.45 13.13
CA VAL A 70 5.70 7.17 12.77
C VAL A 70 6.25 6.65 11.43
N GLY A 71 6.24 5.32 11.31
CA GLY A 71 6.30 4.64 10.02
C GLY A 71 4.90 4.31 9.54
N PHE A 72 4.67 4.32 8.23
CA PHE A 72 3.46 3.79 7.63
C PHE A 72 3.81 2.98 6.39
N GLU A 73 3.18 1.84 6.22
CA GLU A 73 3.51 0.87 5.18
C GLU A 73 2.24 0.29 4.56
N VAL A 74 2.29 0.09 3.24
CA VAL A 74 1.25 -0.56 2.46
C VAL A 74 1.91 -1.43 1.40
N ASP A 75 1.46 -2.67 1.26
CA ASP A 75 1.97 -3.61 0.26
C ASP A 75 0.85 -4.37 -0.46
N ARG A 76 1.18 -4.85 -1.67
CA ARG A 76 0.43 -5.86 -2.41
C ARG A 76 1.39 -6.95 -2.84
N ASN A 77 1.16 -8.16 -2.35
CA ASN A 77 1.82 -9.36 -2.86
C ASN A 77 1.23 -9.71 -4.23
N LEU A 78 2.09 -9.86 -5.25
CA LEU A 78 1.67 -10.18 -6.61
C LEU A 78 1.85 -11.66 -6.89
N GLU A 79 3.07 -12.20 -6.84
CA GLU A 79 3.30 -13.59 -7.21
C GLU A 79 4.54 -14.13 -6.49
N PHE A 80 4.41 -15.29 -5.86
CA PHE A 80 5.56 -16.02 -5.37
C PHE A 80 6.25 -16.69 -6.55
N LEU A 81 7.56 -16.55 -6.71
CA LEU A 81 8.32 -17.20 -7.77
C LEU A 81 9.07 -18.38 -7.15
N PRO A 82 8.62 -19.62 -7.35
CA PRO A 82 9.36 -20.79 -6.88
C PRO A 82 10.75 -20.84 -7.53
N SER A 83 11.74 -21.37 -6.82
CA SER A 83 13.12 -21.44 -7.33
C SER A 83 13.23 -22.15 -8.67
N TYR A 84 12.41 -23.18 -8.91
CA TYR A 84 12.39 -23.94 -10.17
C TYR A 84 11.96 -23.11 -11.40
N PHE A 85 11.45 -21.88 -11.22
CA PHE A 85 11.29 -20.94 -12.33
C PHE A 85 12.66 -20.53 -12.91
N SER A 86 13.70 -20.56 -12.10
CA SER A 86 15.08 -20.22 -12.48
C SER A 86 15.95 -21.47 -12.57
N ASP A 87 16.02 -22.25 -11.49
CA ASP A 87 16.80 -23.50 -11.41
C ASP A 87 16.09 -24.49 -10.45
N PRO A 88 15.73 -25.70 -10.88
CA PRO A 88 15.09 -26.69 -10.02
C PRO A 88 15.97 -27.19 -8.86
N GLU A 89 17.29 -27.08 -8.97
CA GLU A 89 18.24 -27.59 -7.97
C GLU A 89 18.79 -26.50 -7.02
N ASP A 90 18.46 -25.22 -7.23
CA ASP A 90 18.89 -24.12 -6.36
C ASP A 90 17.71 -23.41 -5.66
N ALA A 91 17.39 -23.86 -4.45
CA ALA A 91 16.32 -23.28 -3.63
C ALA A 91 16.51 -21.79 -3.28
N SER A 92 17.73 -21.24 -3.39
CA SER A 92 18.01 -19.83 -3.05
C SER A 92 17.44 -18.83 -4.06
N LEU A 93 17.04 -19.30 -5.24
CA LEU A 93 16.49 -18.47 -6.32
C LEU A 93 14.98 -18.21 -6.21
N ALA A 94 14.33 -18.71 -5.16
CA ALA A 94 12.94 -18.36 -4.90
C ALA A 94 12.81 -16.86 -4.62
N ASP A 95 11.78 -16.23 -5.17
CA ASP A 95 11.55 -14.79 -5.01
C ASP A 95 10.06 -14.46 -4.91
N THR A 96 9.72 -13.19 -4.82
CA THR A 96 8.34 -12.70 -4.79
C THR A 96 8.24 -11.39 -5.52
N LEU A 97 7.26 -11.30 -6.42
CA LEU A 97 6.85 -10.04 -7.02
C LEU A 97 5.90 -9.32 -6.09
N TYR A 98 6.12 -8.02 -5.86
CA TYR A 98 5.28 -7.21 -4.99
C TYR A 98 5.36 -5.72 -5.35
N ILE A 99 4.43 -4.95 -4.80
CA ILE A 99 4.43 -3.49 -4.79
C ILE A 99 4.37 -3.06 -3.33
N SER A 100 5.13 -2.05 -2.94
CA SER A 100 4.97 -1.44 -1.61
C SER A 100 5.21 0.05 -1.59
N VAL A 101 4.64 0.73 -0.59
CA VAL A 101 4.88 2.13 -0.27
C VAL A 101 5.23 2.22 1.20
N VAL A 102 6.37 2.84 1.49
CA VAL A 102 6.84 3.11 2.85
C VAL A 102 6.92 4.62 3.06
N ILE A 103 6.22 5.08 4.09
CA ILE A 103 6.15 6.47 4.52
C ILE A 103 6.84 6.59 5.88
N LYS A 104 7.71 7.59 6.01
CA LYS A 104 8.14 8.10 7.32
C LYS A 104 7.51 9.47 7.50
N GLY A 105 6.85 9.69 8.62
CA GLY A 105 6.08 10.91 8.82
C GLY A 105 5.92 11.31 10.27
N GLU A 106 5.18 12.40 10.46
CA GLU A 106 4.74 12.87 11.76
C GLU A 106 3.22 12.64 11.87
N ALA A 107 2.81 11.89 12.89
CA ALA A 107 1.43 11.65 13.24
C ALA A 107 0.93 12.70 14.23
N LEU A 108 -0.32 13.12 14.05
CA LEU A 108 -1.05 13.96 14.99
C LEU A 108 -2.52 13.53 15.07
N LEU A 109 -3.15 13.85 16.19
CA LEU A 109 -4.59 13.67 16.36
C LEU A 109 -5.28 14.92 15.83
N VAL A 110 -6.26 14.73 14.96
CA VAL A 110 -7.03 15.82 14.37
C VAL A 110 -8.08 16.29 15.38
N GLU A 111 -7.99 17.55 15.80
CA GLU A 111 -8.92 18.18 16.75
C GLU A 111 -10.06 18.94 16.06
N ASN A 112 -9.82 19.46 14.84
CA ASN A 112 -10.82 20.24 14.11
C ASN A 112 -11.91 19.34 13.51
N ASN A 113 -13.18 19.60 13.82
CA ASN A 113 -14.30 18.78 13.35
C ASN A 113 -14.47 18.78 11.82
N GLU A 114 -14.19 19.89 11.12
CA GLU A 114 -14.27 19.92 9.64
C GLU A 114 -13.22 18.97 9.03
N GLU A 115 -12.00 18.93 9.60
CA GLU A 115 -10.95 18.01 9.14
C GLU A 115 -11.25 16.55 9.51
N LYS A 116 -11.83 16.28 10.69
CA LYS A 116 -12.32 14.94 11.05
C LYS A 116 -13.37 14.47 10.04
N VAL A 117 -14.34 15.32 9.72
CA VAL A 117 -15.40 15.02 8.74
C VAL A 117 -14.80 14.72 7.36
N LEU A 118 -13.82 15.51 6.91
CA LEU A 118 -13.10 15.27 5.64
C LEU A 118 -12.46 13.88 5.62
N ALA A 119 -11.73 13.53 6.69
CA ALA A 119 -11.05 12.25 6.79
C ALA A 119 -12.02 11.07 6.84
N LEU A 120 -13.04 11.15 7.71
CA LEU A 120 -14.00 10.08 7.93
C LEU A 120 -14.89 9.86 6.70
N ASN A 121 -15.38 10.92 6.05
CA ASN A 121 -16.11 10.79 4.79
C ASN A 121 -15.20 10.29 3.65
N GLY A 122 -13.92 10.65 3.67
CA GLY A 122 -12.90 10.10 2.78
C GLY A 122 -12.77 8.58 2.90
N LEU A 123 -12.70 8.07 4.13
CA LEU A 123 -12.72 6.64 4.41
C LEU A 123 -14.01 6.02 3.87
N MET A 124 -15.18 6.58 4.20
CA MET A 124 -16.45 6.04 3.73
C MET A 124 -16.52 5.96 2.20
N LYS A 125 -16.06 7.00 1.48
CA LYS A 125 -16.01 6.99 0.02
C LYS A 125 -15.10 5.89 -0.54
N LYS A 126 -14.00 5.58 0.14
CA LYS A 126 -13.05 4.53 -0.27
C LYS A 126 -13.61 3.13 -0.01
N TYR A 127 -14.19 2.89 1.16
CA TYR A 127 -14.60 1.55 1.61
C TYR A 127 -16.04 1.18 1.30
N GLN A 128 -16.89 2.18 1.05
CA GLN A 128 -18.29 2.01 0.68
C GLN A 128 -18.64 2.87 -0.55
N PRO A 129 -17.96 2.64 -1.70
CA PRO A 129 -18.09 3.48 -2.89
C PRO A 129 -19.49 3.46 -3.52
N GLU A 130 -20.29 2.42 -3.26
CA GLU A 130 -21.68 2.31 -3.69
C GLU A 130 -22.62 3.28 -2.98
N GLY A 131 -22.14 3.99 -1.96
CA GLY A 131 -22.96 4.83 -1.10
C GLY A 131 -23.84 3.99 -0.16
N ARG A 132 -25.07 4.45 0.10
CA ARG A 132 -26.04 3.90 1.09
C ARG A 132 -25.80 4.36 2.54
N TYR A 133 -25.21 5.53 2.70
CA TYR A 133 -25.10 6.22 3.99
C TYR A 133 -25.32 7.72 3.78
N LYS A 134 -25.72 8.43 4.83
CA LYS A 134 -25.66 9.89 4.85
C LYS A 134 -24.24 10.30 5.25
N PRO A 135 -23.57 11.21 4.52
CA PRO A 135 -22.26 11.72 4.91
C PRO A 135 -22.29 12.31 6.32
N MET A 136 -21.16 12.20 7.03
CA MET A 136 -21.01 12.86 8.32
C MET A 136 -20.96 14.37 8.16
N ASP A 137 -21.49 15.09 9.15
CA ASP A 137 -21.35 16.52 9.34
C ASP A 137 -20.59 16.82 10.64
N LYS A 138 -20.22 18.09 10.82
CA LYS A 138 -19.35 18.55 11.92
C LYS A 138 -20.03 18.62 13.29
N ASP A 139 -21.35 18.53 13.31
CA ASP A 139 -22.19 18.67 14.50
C ASP A 139 -22.61 17.29 15.06
N MET A 140 -22.13 16.20 14.46
CA MET A 140 -22.41 14.83 14.92
C MET A 140 -21.58 14.45 16.16
N ASP A 141 -22.26 14.02 17.23
CA ASP A 141 -21.63 13.57 18.50
C ASP A 141 -20.60 12.43 18.33
N VAL A 142 -20.73 11.62 17.26
CA VAL A 142 -19.79 10.52 16.99
C VAL A 142 -18.34 11.01 16.80
N LEU A 143 -18.15 12.28 16.43
CA LEU A 143 -16.84 12.89 16.27
C LEU A 143 -16.07 13.00 17.60
N ASP A 144 -16.76 13.05 18.73
CA ASP A 144 -16.14 13.11 20.07
C ASP A 144 -15.69 11.73 20.55
N ALA A 145 -16.38 10.68 20.10
CA ALA A 145 -16.02 9.29 20.40
C ALA A 145 -14.98 8.70 19.43
N THR A 146 -14.60 9.45 18.39
CA THR A 146 -13.72 8.99 17.31
C THR A 146 -12.45 9.83 17.22
N ALA A 147 -11.30 9.20 17.37
CA ALA A 147 -10.02 9.82 17.03
C ALA A 147 -9.75 9.67 15.53
N VAL A 148 -9.26 10.75 14.92
CA VAL A 148 -8.69 10.72 13.58
C VAL A 148 -7.20 10.98 13.70
N ILE A 149 -6.41 10.05 13.18
CA ILE A 149 -4.95 10.19 13.09
C ILE A 149 -4.63 10.68 11.69
N LYS A 150 -3.82 11.73 11.61
CA LYS A 150 -3.24 12.24 10.38
C LYS A 150 -1.75 11.99 10.41
N ILE A 151 -1.20 11.37 9.36
CA ILE A 151 0.23 11.24 9.14
C ILE A 151 0.61 12.20 8.00
N ILE A 152 1.48 13.16 8.32
CA ILE A 152 2.11 14.05 7.35
C ILE A 152 3.41 13.40 6.88
N PRO A 153 3.52 12.95 5.62
CA PRO A 153 4.73 12.34 5.11
C PRO A 153 5.92 13.32 5.13
N LYS A 154 7.06 12.86 5.65
CA LYS A 154 8.38 13.50 5.45
C LYS A 154 9.15 12.81 4.33
N GLU A 155 9.03 11.50 4.25
CA GLU A 155 9.50 10.68 3.14
C GLU A 155 8.36 9.76 2.70
N MET A 156 8.18 9.57 1.39
CA MET A 156 7.24 8.61 0.82
C MET A 156 7.91 7.91 -0.35
N ASN A 157 8.20 6.62 -0.19
CA ASN A 157 8.97 5.85 -1.16
C ASN A 157 8.15 4.65 -1.61
N GLY A 158 7.88 4.57 -2.92
CA GLY A 158 7.30 3.38 -3.53
C GLY A 158 8.37 2.44 -4.07
N LYS A 159 8.08 1.14 -4.06
CA LYS A 159 8.90 0.11 -4.67
C LYS A 159 8.06 -0.81 -5.54
N TYR A 160 8.47 -0.99 -6.80
CA TYR A 160 8.03 -2.10 -7.63
C TYR A 160 9.07 -3.22 -7.53
N LYS A 161 8.62 -4.46 -7.40
CA LYS A 161 9.43 -5.65 -7.63
C LYS A 161 8.66 -6.55 -8.58
N ILE A 162 8.79 -6.28 -9.88
CA ILE A 162 8.00 -6.92 -10.96
C ILE A 162 8.87 -7.28 -12.17
N GLY A 163 10.16 -7.54 -11.94
CA GLY A 163 11.09 -7.89 -13.03
C GLY A 163 11.58 -6.69 -13.86
N GLN A 164 11.55 -5.46 -13.35
CA GLN A 164 12.00 -4.27 -14.12
C GLN A 164 13.49 -4.24 -14.50
N ASN A 165 14.30 -5.18 -13.98
CA ASN A 165 15.70 -5.36 -14.37
C ASN A 165 15.90 -6.43 -15.45
N MET A 166 14.84 -7.19 -15.78
CA MET A 166 14.87 -8.26 -16.77
C MET A 166 14.77 -7.67 -18.19
N SER A 167 15.45 -8.33 -19.12
CA SER A 167 15.24 -8.15 -20.55
C SER A 167 13.80 -8.51 -20.94
N LYS A 168 13.40 -8.08 -22.14
CA LYS A 168 12.06 -8.39 -22.68
C LYS A 168 11.82 -9.90 -22.78
N GLU A 169 12.82 -10.67 -23.20
CA GLU A 169 12.73 -12.13 -23.35
C GLU A 169 12.55 -12.81 -22.00
N GLU A 170 13.33 -12.42 -20.98
CA GLU A 170 13.20 -12.92 -19.61
C GLU A 170 11.83 -12.58 -19.00
N LYS A 171 11.30 -11.37 -19.26
CA LYS A 171 9.94 -11.01 -18.82
C LYS A 171 8.87 -11.90 -19.45
N ILE A 172 8.98 -12.20 -20.74
CA ILE A 172 8.03 -13.06 -21.47
C ILE A 172 8.09 -14.49 -20.92
N ASP A 173 9.28 -15.04 -20.73
CA ASP A 173 9.48 -16.37 -20.14
C ASP A 173 8.88 -16.47 -18.73
N LEU A 174 9.18 -15.50 -17.86
CA LEU A 174 8.59 -15.42 -16.53
C LEU A 174 7.06 -15.33 -16.59
N ALA A 175 6.52 -14.50 -17.48
CA ALA A 175 5.08 -14.34 -17.63
C ALA A 175 4.39 -15.64 -18.08
N ASN A 176 5.00 -16.41 -19.00
CA ASN A 176 4.49 -17.74 -19.36
C ASN A 176 4.52 -18.70 -18.17
N LYS A 177 5.61 -18.75 -17.39
CA LYS A 177 5.69 -19.58 -16.18
C LYS A 177 4.62 -19.21 -15.15
N ILE A 178 4.33 -17.92 -14.98
CA ILE A 178 3.26 -17.42 -14.10
C ILE A 178 1.88 -17.81 -14.63
N LYS A 179 1.66 -17.71 -15.95
CA LYS A 179 0.43 -18.15 -16.61
C LYS A 179 0.20 -19.65 -16.38
N ASP A 180 1.20 -20.48 -16.66
CA ASP A 180 1.11 -21.94 -16.58
C ASP A 180 0.91 -22.43 -15.14
N ARG A 181 1.56 -21.77 -14.17
CA ARG A 181 1.34 -22.03 -12.75
C ARG A 181 -0.10 -21.70 -12.32
N ASN A 182 -0.73 -20.73 -12.98
CA ASN A 182 -2.13 -20.34 -12.79
C ASN A 182 -2.52 -20.14 -11.31
N SER A 183 -1.68 -19.41 -10.58
CA SER A 183 -1.96 -19.03 -9.19
C SER A 183 -3.20 -18.11 -9.11
N LYS A 184 -3.75 -17.94 -7.90
CA LYS A 184 -4.88 -17.02 -7.67
C LYS A 184 -4.59 -15.56 -8.07
N THR A 185 -3.33 -15.15 -8.10
CA THR A 185 -2.88 -13.79 -8.42
C THR A 185 -2.25 -13.67 -9.81
N SER A 186 -2.12 -14.79 -10.55
CA SER A 186 -1.44 -14.86 -11.84
C SER A 186 -1.99 -13.83 -12.83
N ARG A 187 -3.31 -13.79 -13.05
CA ARG A 187 -3.93 -12.85 -14.01
C ARG A 187 -3.66 -11.38 -13.67
N GLU A 188 -3.80 -11.00 -12.40
CA GLU A 188 -3.55 -9.62 -11.96
C GLU A 188 -2.06 -9.27 -12.09
N THR A 189 -1.18 -10.19 -11.70
CA THR A 189 0.27 -10.02 -11.82
C THR A 189 0.68 -9.80 -13.28
N LEU A 190 0.16 -10.63 -14.19
CA LEU A 190 0.41 -10.51 -15.63
C LEU A 190 -0.06 -9.15 -16.17
N ALA A 191 -1.25 -8.70 -15.78
CA ALA A 191 -1.76 -7.38 -16.15
C ALA A 191 -0.85 -6.25 -15.66
N ILE A 192 -0.38 -6.32 -14.41
CA ILE A 192 0.58 -5.36 -13.84
C ILE A 192 1.94 -5.43 -14.54
N MET A 193 2.35 -6.60 -15.00
CA MET A 193 3.57 -6.78 -15.80
C MET A 193 3.41 -6.30 -17.27
N GLY A 194 2.22 -5.85 -17.69
CA GLY A 194 1.95 -5.35 -19.04
C GLY A 194 1.44 -6.40 -20.03
N PHE A 195 1.06 -7.58 -19.54
CA PHE A 195 0.58 -8.70 -20.33
C PHE A 195 -0.93 -8.92 -20.20
N VAL A 196 -1.54 -9.43 -21.26
CA VAL A 196 -2.92 -9.91 -21.26
C VAL A 196 -2.99 -11.30 -21.89
N ILE A 197 -3.98 -12.08 -21.48
CA ILE A 197 -4.25 -13.39 -22.10
C ILE A 197 -5.34 -13.18 -23.15
N GLN A 198 -5.03 -13.42 -24.43
CA GLN A 198 -5.96 -13.34 -25.57
C GLN A 198 -5.92 -14.69 -26.29
N ASP A 199 -7.06 -15.35 -26.43
CA ASP A 199 -7.17 -16.66 -27.09
C ASP A 199 -6.19 -17.72 -26.53
N ASP A 200 -5.99 -17.70 -25.21
CA ASP A 200 -5.00 -18.53 -24.49
C ASP A 200 -3.53 -18.25 -24.87
N GLU A 201 -3.24 -17.15 -25.56
CA GLU A 201 -1.88 -16.66 -25.78
C GLU A 201 -1.56 -15.42 -24.94
N LEU A 202 -0.31 -15.32 -24.52
CA LEU A 202 0.16 -14.22 -23.68
C LEU A 202 0.69 -13.08 -24.57
N VAL A 203 0.01 -11.94 -24.55
CA VAL A 203 0.32 -10.79 -25.41
C VAL A 203 0.80 -9.64 -24.53
N MET A 204 2.02 -9.14 -24.80
CA MET A 204 2.52 -7.91 -24.19
C MET A 204 1.83 -6.71 -24.84
N LYS A 205 1.00 -5.98 -24.09
CA LYS A 205 0.30 -4.78 -24.58
C LYS A 205 1.07 -3.50 -24.28
N GLU A 206 1.71 -3.47 -23.12
CA GLU A 206 2.54 -2.36 -22.70
C GLU A 206 3.87 -2.93 -22.24
N ASP A 207 4.98 -2.50 -22.86
CA ASP A 207 6.29 -2.71 -22.25
C ASP A 207 6.45 -1.64 -21.19
N VAL A 208 5.88 -1.91 -20.02
CA VAL A 208 5.80 -0.91 -18.97
C VAL A 208 7.20 -0.73 -18.38
N GLU A 209 7.86 0.37 -18.76
CA GLU A 209 8.95 0.94 -17.97
C GLU A 209 8.35 1.59 -16.74
N TRP A 210 8.46 0.91 -15.60
CA TRP A 210 7.81 1.31 -14.35
C TRP A 210 8.51 2.43 -13.60
#